data_AF-A0A1F2U3V8-F1
#
_entry.id   AF-A0A1F2U3V8-F1
#
_cell.length_a   1.000
_cell.length_b   1.000
_cell.length_c   1.000
_cell.angle_alpha   90.00
_cell.angle_beta   90.00
_cell.angle_gamma   90.00
#
_symmetry.space_group_name_H-M   'P 1'
#
loop_
_entity.id
_entity.type
_entity.pdbx_description
1 polymer ?
#
loop_
_entity_poly.entity_id
_entity_poly.type
_entity_poly.pdbx_seq_one_letter_code
_entity_poly.pdbx_strand_id
1 'polypeptide(L)'
;MRDLFAGLVALALLVAALSLATTLHAWRRRRQRLHDAERALGRVIVAEIPVGDELKLFSEDADRFYYGERAIEKASIAAARVLINGSPIAAVVSARHPREAERHPTSFDDRPEGIARDRWDVAIEAVWGTVLVECGAIRERISQELARAVFDAVRRDVERRNATAS
;
A
#
# COMPACT_ATOMS: atom_id res chain seq x y z
N MET A 1 8.23 -53.93 3.79
CA MET A 1 7.14 -52.97 4.00
C MET A 1 7.63 -51.58 4.43
N ARG A 2 8.50 -51.47 5.44
CA ARG A 2 9.06 -50.18 5.89
C ARG A 2 9.76 -49.39 4.77
N ASP A 3 10.56 -50.05 3.94
CA ASP A 3 11.33 -49.36 2.89
C ASP A 3 10.45 -48.91 1.72
N LEU A 4 9.37 -49.65 1.42
CA LEU A 4 8.33 -49.21 0.47
C LEU A 4 7.57 -47.99 0.99
N PHE A 5 7.22 -47.99 2.28
CA PHE A 5 6.55 -46.87 2.92
C PHE A 5 7.45 -45.63 2.97
N ALA A 6 8.74 -45.81 3.29
CA ALA A 6 9.73 -44.75 3.24
C ALA A 6 9.90 -44.17 1.82
N GLY A 7 9.93 -45.03 0.79
CA GLY A 7 9.97 -44.60 -0.61
C GLY A 7 8.74 -43.79 -1.02
N LEU A 8 7.54 -44.20 -0.61
CA LEU A 8 6.30 -43.46 -0.87
C LEU A 8 6.29 -42.10 -0.17
N VAL A 9 6.72 -42.04 1.10
CA VAL A 9 6.82 -40.77 1.84
C VAL A 9 7.86 -39.84 1.20
N ALA A 10 9.02 -40.35 0.79
CA ALA A 10 10.04 -39.57 0.10
C ALA A 10 9.51 -39.01 -1.23
N LEU A 11 8.78 -39.81 -2.00
CA LEU A 11 8.15 -39.36 -3.24
C LEU A 11 7.10 -38.26 -2.98
N ALA A 12 6.26 -38.42 -1.97
CA ALA A 12 5.26 -37.42 -1.59
C ALA A 12 5.91 -36.09 -1.19
N LEU A 13 7.00 -36.14 -0.41
CA LEU A 13 7.76 -34.95 -0.02
C LEU A 13 8.41 -34.26 -1.23
N LEU A 14 8.94 -35.03 -2.18
CA LEU A 14 9.51 -34.47 -3.43
C LEU A 14 8.44 -33.75 -4.27
N VAL A 15 7.26 -34.35 -4.40
CA VAL A 15 6.13 -33.73 -5.12
C VAL A 15 5.67 -32.44 -4.43
N ALA A 16 5.58 -32.44 -3.10
CA ALA A 16 5.22 -31.25 -2.32
C ALA A 16 6.29 -30.13 -2.43
N ALA A 17 7.57 -30.50 -2.39
CA ALA A 17 8.65 -29.53 -2.59
C ALA A 17 8.63 -28.93 -4.00
N LEU A 18 8.36 -29.75 -5.02
CA LEU A 18 8.27 -29.28 -6.40
C LEU A 18 7.07 -28.34 -6.59
N SER A 19 5.90 -28.67 -6.00
CA SER A 19 4.72 -27.79 -6.09
C SER A 19 4.99 -26.43 -5.43
N LEU A 20 5.58 -26.40 -4.23
CA LEU A 20 5.99 -25.17 -3.55
C LEU A 20 7.01 -24.36 -4.35
N ALA A 21 8.00 -25.03 -4.97
CA ALA A 21 8.98 -24.37 -5.80
C ALA A 21 8.33 -23.71 -7.03
N THR A 22 7.38 -24.38 -7.68
CA THR A 22 6.68 -23.84 -8.86
C THR A 22 5.76 -22.67 -8.51
N THR A 23 5.02 -22.73 -7.40
CA THR A 23 4.16 -21.63 -6.95
C THR A 23 5.00 -20.40 -6.57
N LEU A 24 6.11 -20.60 -5.85
CA LEU A 24 7.05 -19.53 -5.51
C LEU A 24 7.66 -18.89 -6.77
N HIS A 25 8.04 -19.71 -7.76
CA HIS A 25 8.61 -19.22 -9.01
C HIS A 25 7.58 -18.41 -9.82
N ALA A 26 6.35 -18.90 -9.93
CA ALA A 26 5.26 -18.19 -10.59
C ALA A 26 4.97 -16.84 -9.91
N TRP A 27 4.93 -16.83 -8.57
CA TRP A 27 4.73 -15.61 -7.79
C TRP A 27 5.86 -14.59 -7.99
N ARG A 28 7.12 -15.02 -7.91
CA ARG A 28 8.29 -14.14 -8.17
C ARG A 28 8.23 -13.54 -9.57
N ARG A 29 7.87 -14.34 -10.57
CA ARG A 29 7.76 -13.87 -11.95
C ARG A 29 6.62 -12.87 -12.14
N ARG A 30 5.46 -13.09 -11.50
CA ARG A 30 4.34 -12.13 -11.50
C ARG A 30 4.75 -10.81 -10.86
N ARG A 31 5.43 -10.87 -9.71
CA ARG A 31 5.94 -9.68 -9.00
C ARG A 31 6.92 -8.88 -9.87
N GLN A 32 7.87 -9.56 -10.49
CA GLN A 32 8.83 -8.90 -11.39
C GLN A 32 8.12 -8.21 -12.57
N ARG A 33 7.13 -8.85 -13.19
CA ARG A 33 6.35 -8.24 -14.29
C ARG A 33 5.60 -6.99 -13.86
N LEU A 34 5.03 -6.96 -12.66
CA LEU A 34 4.37 -5.76 -12.14
C LEU A 34 5.36 -4.60 -11.97
N HIS A 35 6.55 -4.89 -11.44
CA HIS A 35 7.60 -3.88 -11.31
C HIS A 35 8.07 -3.38 -12.67
N ASP A 36 8.29 -4.29 -13.62
CA ASP A 36 8.76 -3.93 -14.95
C ASP A 36 7.69 -3.15 -15.73
N ALA A 37 6.40 -3.45 -15.52
CA ALA A 37 5.30 -2.69 -16.09
C ALA A 37 5.26 -1.24 -15.56
N GLU A 38 5.36 -1.04 -14.24
CA GLU A 38 5.40 0.30 -13.66
C GLU A 38 6.63 1.09 -14.13
N ARG A 39 7.80 0.44 -14.20
CA ARG A 39 9.03 1.06 -14.73
C ARG A 39 8.92 1.42 -16.21
N ALA A 40 8.29 0.56 -17.02
CA ALA A 40 8.05 0.84 -18.43
C ALA A 40 7.11 2.04 -18.63
N LEU A 41 6.22 2.31 -17.67
CA LEU A 41 5.37 3.50 -17.62
C LEU A 41 6.10 4.74 -17.08
N GLY A 42 7.40 4.65 -16.76
CA GLY A 42 8.19 5.75 -16.21
C GLY A 42 7.87 6.09 -14.75
N ARG A 43 7.18 5.19 -14.04
CA ARG A 43 6.74 5.42 -12.65
C ARG A 43 7.79 4.93 -11.67
N VAL A 44 7.90 5.65 -10.55
CA VAL A 44 8.74 5.28 -9.41
C VAL A 44 7.89 4.51 -8.40
N ILE A 45 8.31 3.30 -8.06
CA ILE A 45 7.64 2.50 -7.03
C ILE A 45 8.07 3.03 -5.67
N VAL A 46 7.10 3.48 -4.87
CA VAL A 46 7.30 4.01 -3.52
C VAL A 46 7.20 2.89 -2.49
N ALA A 47 6.19 2.04 -2.61
CA ALA A 47 5.94 0.96 -1.65
C ALA A 47 5.21 -0.23 -2.30
N GLU A 48 5.43 -1.42 -1.76
CA GLU A 48 4.63 -2.61 -2.05
C GLU A 48 3.74 -2.93 -0.85
N ILE A 49 2.43 -2.94 -1.06
CA ILE A 49 1.45 -2.96 0.01
C ILE A 49 0.73 -4.31 0.01
N PRO A 50 0.83 -5.10 1.08
CA PRO A 50 0.09 -6.35 1.22
C PRO A 50 -1.39 -6.04 1.48
N VAL A 51 -2.26 -6.52 0.60
CA VAL A 51 -3.72 -6.38 0.72
C VAL A 51 -4.35 -7.76 0.56
N GLY A 52 -4.70 -8.38 1.69
CA GLY A 52 -5.11 -9.78 1.72
C GLY A 52 -3.98 -10.69 1.21
N ASP A 53 -4.30 -11.56 0.25
CA ASP A 53 -3.32 -12.47 -0.37
C ASP A 53 -2.59 -11.85 -1.57
N GLU A 54 -2.86 -10.58 -1.89
CA GLU A 54 -2.28 -9.87 -3.03
C GLU A 54 -1.33 -8.74 -2.60
N LEU A 55 -0.45 -8.34 -3.52
CA LEU A 55 0.41 -7.17 -3.37
C LEU A 55 -0.06 -6.09 -4.32
N LYS A 56 -0.34 -4.90 -3.79
CA LYS A 56 -0.63 -3.69 -4.58
C LYS A 56 0.57 -2.76 -4.55
N LEU A 57 0.96 -2.24 -5.70
CA LEU A 57 2.02 -1.24 -5.79
C LEU A 57 1.43 0.14 -5.48
N PHE A 58 2.15 0.90 -4.65
CA PHE A 58 2.02 2.34 -4.57
C PHE A 58 3.17 2.95 -5.36
N SER A 59 2.86 3.61 -6.46
CA SER A 59 3.84 4.21 -7.37
C SER A 59 3.48 5.67 -7.67
N GLU A 60 4.43 6.42 -8.23
CA GLU A 60 4.23 7.81 -8.59
C GLU A 60 4.88 8.16 -9.92
N ASP A 61 4.29 9.12 -10.63
CA ASP A 61 4.94 9.87 -11.70
C ASP A 61 4.98 11.37 -11.33
N ALA A 62 5.22 12.26 -12.30
CA ALA A 62 5.29 13.70 -12.08
C ALA A 62 3.96 14.28 -11.53
N ASP A 63 2.82 13.76 -11.99
CA ASP A 63 1.50 14.38 -11.82
C ASP A 63 0.51 13.55 -11.01
N ARG A 64 0.79 12.25 -10.83
CA ARG A 64 -0.12 11.29 -10.23
C ARG A 64 0.59 10.35 -9.26
N PHE A 65 -0.14 9.97 -8.21
CA PHE A 65 0.12 8.75 -7.45
C PHE A 65 -0.78 7.64 -7.99
N TYR A 66 -0.32 6.40 -7.89
CA TYR A 66 -1.08 5.20 -8.26
C TYR A 66 -1.09 4.23 -7.10
N TYR A 67 -2.28 3.72 -6.79
CA TYR A 67 -2.48 2.64 -5.83
C TYR A 67 -3.21 1.49 -6.50
N GLY A 68 -2.47 0.49 -6.97
CA GLY A 68 -2.97 -0.48 -7.94
C GLY A 68 -3.46 0.24 -9.20
N GLU A 69 -4.72 0.04 -9.58
CA GLU A 69 -5.32 0.69 -10.75
C GLU A 69 -5.86 2.11 -10.47
N ARG A 70 -5.91 2.53 -9.20
CA ARG A 70 -6.44 3.84 -8.83
C ARG A 70 -5.39 4.92 -9.01
N ALA A 71 -5.67 5.88 -9.89
CA ALA A 71 -4.86 7.08 -10.05
C ALA A 71 -5.37 8.21 -9.14
N ILE A 72 -4.45 8.96 -8.55
CA ILE A 72 -4.73 10.12 -7.69
C ILE A 72 -3.94 11.30 -8.25
N GLU A 73 -4.64 12.34 -8.72
CA GLU A 73 -4.00 13.53 -9.25
C GLU A 73 -3.39 14.36 -8.12
N LYS A 74 -2.07 14.54 -8.15
CA LYS A 74 -1.30 15.26 -7.13
C LYS A 74 -1.80 16.69 -6.90
N ALA A 75 -2.22 17.35 -7.97
CA ALA A 75 -2.79 18.69 -7.91
C ALA A 75 -4.13 18.75 -7.14
N SER A 76 -4.89 17.66 -7.11
CA SER A 76 -6.18 17.55 -6.44
C SER A 76 -6.11 17.13 -4.97
N ILE A 77 -4.92 16.84 -4.45
CA ILE A 77 -4.76 16.42 -3.06
C ILE A 77 -4.97 17.62 -2.13
N ALA A 78 -5.99 17.52 -1.29
CA ALA A 78 -6.31 18.49 -0.25
C ALA A 78 -5.59 18.17 1.07
N ALA A 79 -5.51 16.89 1.43
CA ALA A 79 -4.75 16.45 2.59
C ALA A 79 -4.29 15.00 2.45
N ALA A 80 -3.30 14.63 3.25
CA ALA A 80 -3.01 13.22 3.52
C ALA A 80 -2.83 13.02 5.03
N ARG A 81 -3.26 11.87 5.54
CA ARG A 81 -3.25 11.56 6.97
C ARG A 81 -2.76 10.14 7.22
N VAL A 82 -1.86 9.97 8.17
CA VAL A 82 -1.52 8.65 8.70
C VAL A 82 -2.55 8.30 9.75
N LEU A 83 -3.15 7.12 9.61
CA LEU A 83 -4.17 6.62 10.51
C LEU A 83 -3.64 5.43 11.32
N ILE A 84 -3.94 5.44 12.62
CA ILE A 84 -3.85 4.27 13.50
C ILE A 84 -5.28 3.94 13.92
N ASN A 85 -5.73 2.72 13.64
CA ASN A 85 -7.08 2.25 14.00
C ASN A 85 -8.20 3.14 13.46
N GLY A 86 -7.99 3.73 12.28
CA GLY A 86 -8.93 4.66 11.66
C GLY A 86 -8.81 6.10 12.18
N SER A 87 -8.01 6.36 13.21
CA SER A 87 -7.84 7.69 13.80
C SER A 87 -6.56 8.38 13.28
N PRO A 88 -6.62 9.66 12.87
CA PRO A 88 -5.46 10.37 12.36
C PRO A 88 -4.45 10.69 13.46
N ILE A 89 -3.18 10.39 13.21
CA ILE A 89 -2.06 10.68 14.13
C ILE A 89 -1.03 11.66 13.54
N ALA A 90 -1.04 11.83 12.22
CA ALA A 90 -0.22 12.80 11.50
C ALA A 90 -0.98 13.26 10.26
N ALA A 91 -0.76 14.50 9.83
CA ALA A 91 -1.41 15.06 8.64
C ALA A 91 -0.47 16.00 7.90
N VAL A 92 -0.69 16.09 6.59
CA VAL A 92 -0.20 17.18 5.73
C VAL A 92 -1.40 17.74 5.00
N VAL A 93 -1.51 19.07 4.95
CA VAL A 93 -2.62 19.79 4.33
C VAL A 93 -2.07 20.64 3.19
N SER A 94 -2.74 20.61 2.04
CA SER A 94 -2.42 21.49 0.93
C SER A 94 -2.96 22.89 1.19
N ALA A 95 -2.10 23.90 1.02
CA ALA A 95 -2.50 25.31 1.06
C ALA A 95 -3.41 25.68 -0.13
N ARG A 96 -3.47 24.85 -1.17
CA ARG A 96 -4.28 25.09 -2.38
C ARG A 96 -5.76 24.77 -2.18
N HIS A 97 -6.09 23.91 -1.21
CA HIS A 97 -7.46 23.41 -0.96
C HIS A 97 -7.81 23.50 0.54
N PRO A 98 -7.77 24.70 1.15
CA PRO A 98 -7.94 24.85 2.60
C PRO A 98 -9.34 24.44 3.08
N ARG A 99 -10.39 24.74 2.30
CA ARG A 99 -11.78 24.39 2.65
C ARG A 99 -12.03 22.89 2.66
N GLU A 100 -11.40 22.17 1.74
CA GLU A 100 -11.50 20.72 1.64
C GLU A 100 -10.75 20.05 2.79
N ALA A 101 -9.61 20.60 3.19
CA ALA A 101 -8.81 20.09 4.31
C ALA A 101 -9.35 20.44 5.70
N GLU A 102 -10.14 21.52 5.82
CA GLU A 102 -10.89 21.92 7.03
C GLU A 102 -12.12 21.06 7.30
N ARG A 103 -12.55 20.22 6.33
CA ARG A 103 -13.58 19.21 6.62
C ARG A 103 -13.08 18.28 7.73
N HIS A 104 -14.05 17.72 8.46
CA HIS A 104 -13.76 16.82 9.58
C HIS A 104 -12.70 15.79 9.14
N PRO A 105 -11.59 15.64 9.89
CA PRO A 105 -10.54 14.70 9.51
C PRO A 105 -11.14 13.34 9.23
N THR A 106 -10.75 12.70 8.12
CA THR A 106 -11.29 11.38 7.81
C THR A 106 -10.96 10.41 8.95
N SER A 107 -11.98 9.97 9.67
CA SER A 107 -11.92 8.81 10.56
C SER A 107 -12.68 7.64 9.94
N PHE A 108 -12.23 6.42 10.25
CA PHE A 108 -12.92 5.19 9.85
C PHE A 108 -13.30 4.41 11.10
N ASP A 109 -14.37 4.84 11.77
CA ASP A 109 -14.81 4.28 13.05
C ASP A 109 -15.63 2.99 12.89
N ASP A 110 -16.24 2.76 11.73
CA ASP A 110 -17.17 1.63 11.46
C ASP A 110 -16.48 0.31 11.06
N ARG A 111 -15.25 0.05 11.54
CA ARG A 111 -14.54 -1.20 11.21
C ARG A 111 -14.89 -2.35 12.16
N PRO A 112 -15.01 -3.58 11.64
CA PRO A 112 -15.28 -4.76 12.47
C PRO A 112 -14.20 -4.93 13.54
N GLU A 113 -14.62 -5.35 14.74
CA GLU A 113 -13.75 -5.50 15.91
C GLU A 113 -12.63 -6.55 15.69
N GLY A 114 -11.55 -6.46 16.48
CA GLY A 114 -10.44 -7.43 16.47
C GLY A 114 -9.24 -7.00 15.63
N ILE A 115 -8.53 -7.97 15.02
CA ILE A 115 -7.29 -7.76 14.22
C ILE A 115 -7.51 -6.77 13.06
N ALA A 116 -8.77 -6.62 12.62
CA ALA A 116 -9.17 -5.66 11.59
C ALA A 116 -9.10 -4.19 12.06
N ARG A 117 -9.10 -3.93 13.37
CA ARG A 117 -8.99 -2.58 13.94
C ARG A 117 -7.54 -2.15 14.10
N ASP A 118 -6.64 -3.04 14.54
CA ASP A 118 -5.23 -2.77 14.80
C ASP A 118 -4.41 -2.55 13.51
N ARG A 119 -4.55 -1.39 12.85
CA ARG A 119 -3.98 -1.14 11.51
C ARG A 119 -3.30 0.23 11.35
N TRP A 120 -2.26 0.22 10.52
CA TRP A 120 -1.68 1.42 9.92
C TRP A 120 -2.26 1.63 8.54
N ASP A 121 -2.79 2.82 8.28
CA ASP A 121 -3.28 3.21 6.95
C ASP A 121 -2.87 4.64 6.61
N VAL A 122 -2.97 5.00 5.33
CA VAL A 122 -2.84 6.39 4.89
C VAL A 122 -4.10 6.79 4.13
N ALA A 123 -4.81 7.81 4.62
CA ALA A 123 -5.89 8.44 3.88
C ALA A 123 -5.32 9.56 3.01
N ILE A 124 -5.55 9.50 1.71
CA ILE A 124 -5.23 10.56 0.76
C ILE A 124 -6.56 11.21 0.35
N GLU A 125 -6.80 12.41 0.87
CA GLU A 125 -8.00 13.20 0.66
C GLU A 125 -7.80 14.07 -0.59
N ALA A 126 -8.45 13.70 -1.70
CA ALA A 126 -8.52 14.51 -2.90
C ALA A 126 -9.85 15.26 -2.95
N VAL A 127 -9.92 16.33 -3.77
CA VAL A 127 -11.14 17.14 -3.94
C VAL A 127 -12.37 16.28 -4.27
N TRP A 128 -12.18 15.20 -5.03
CA TRP A 128 -13.25 14.32 -5.52
C TRP A 128 -13.54 13.12 -4.62
N GLY A 129 -12.78 12.92 -3.55
CA GLY A 129 -12.95 11.79 -2.64
C GLY A 129 -11.65 11.34 -1.97
N THR A 130 -11.78 10.36 -1.09
CA THR A 130 -10.67 9.84 -0.30
C THR A 130 -10.23 8.48 -0.80
N VAL A 131 -8.92 8.31 -1.01
CA VAL A 131 -8.31 7.00 -1.25
C VAL A 131 -7.63 6.54 0.03
N LEU A 132 -8.08 5.41 0.55
CA LEU A 132 -7.46 4.75 1.69
C LEU A 132 -6.41 3.74 1.20
N VAL A 133 -5.17 3.94 1.64
CA VAL A 133 -4.04 3.05 1.38
C VAL A 133 -3.84 2.13 2.56
N GLU A 134 -4.16 0.86 2.37
CA GLU A 134 -4.26 -0.15 3.42
C GLU A 134 -2.91 -0.77 3.76
N CYS A 135 -2.14 -0.15 4.67
CA CYS A 135 -0.71 -0.49 4.83
C CYS A 135 -0.46 -1.74 5.68
N GLY A 136 -1.45 -2.20 6.46
CA GLY A 136 -1.43 -3.49 7.15
C GLY A 136 -1.64 -3.38 8.67
N ALA A 137 -1.40 -4.48 9.37
CA ALA A 137 -1.64 -4.57 10.82
C ALA A 137 -0.55 -3.88 11.66
N ILE A 138 -0.93 -3.29 12.80
CA ILE A 138 -0.02 -2.58 13.73
C ILE A 138 1.10 -3.45 14.27
N ARG A 139 0.81 -4.73 14.50
CA ARG A 139 1.76 -5.69 15.09
C ARG A 139 2.95 -5.98 14.18
N GLU A 140 2.85 -5.57 12.92
CA GLU A 140 3.91 -5.70 11.94
C GLU A 140 4.62 -4.36 11.79
N ARG A 141 5.90 -4.33 12.19
CA ARG A 141 6.76 -3.16 11.96
C ARG A 141 6.78 -2.70 10.50
N ILE A 142 6.66 -3.65 9.58
CA ILE A 142 6.61 -3.39 8.14
C ILE A 142 5.41 -2.52 7.77
N SER A 143 4.23 -2.74 8.37
CA SER A 143 3.04 -1.93 8.10
C SER A 143 3.24 -0.45 8.45
N GLN A 144 3.94 -0.18 9.55
CA GLN A 144 4.29 1.19 9.95
C GLN A 144 5.28 1.81 8.96
N GLU A 145 6.31 1.06 8.56
CA GLU A 145 7.32 1.53 7.59
C GLU A 145 6.68 1.81 6.23
N LEU A 146 5.73 0.98 5.78
CA LEU A 146 4.94 1.19 4.57
C LEU A 146 4.06 2.44 4.67
N ALA A 147 3.30 2.60 5.75
CA ALA A 147 2.47 3.79 5.96
C ALA A 147 3.30 5.06 5.98
N ARG A 148 4.48 5.01 6.63
CA ARG A 148 5.43 6.12 6.63
C ARG A 148 5.96 6.42 5.23
N ALA A 149 6.37 5.41 4.47
CA ALA A 149 6.90 5.61 3.12
C ALA A 149 5.87 6.25 2.18
N VAL A 150 4.62 5.77 2.21
CA VAL A 150 3.50 6.33 1.45
C VAL A 150 3.25 7.78 1.86
N PHE A 151 3.08 8.02 3.16
CA PHE A 151 2.80 9.36 3.67
C PHE A 151 3.92 10.34 3.36
N ASP A 152 5.19 9.94 3.52
CA ASP A 152 6.34 10.80 3.23
C ASP A 152 6.48 11.12 1.74
N ALA A 153 6.07 10.22 0.84
CA ALA A 153 5.99 10.52 -0.59
C ALA A 153 4.92 11.58 -0.88
N VAL A 154 3.70 11.41 -0.35
CA VAL A 154 2.61 12.37 -0.55
C VAL A 154 2.93 13.72 0.08
N ARG A 155 3.45 13.72 1.31
CA ARG A 155 3.85 14.93 2.04
C ARG A 155 4.88 15.75 1.28
N ARG A 156 5.95 15.13 0.79
CA ARG A 156 6.99 15.81 0.00
C ARG A 156 6.40 16.50 -1.24
N ASP A 157 5.48 15.84 -1.94
CA ASP A 157 4.83 16.43 -3.10
C ASP A 157 3.93 17.61 -2.72
N VAL A 158 3.10 17.46 -1.68
CA VAL A 158 2.22 18.53 -1.20
C VAL A 158 3.03 19.75 -0.75
N GLU A 159 4.08 19.56 0.04
CA GLU A 159 4.97 20.62 0.52
C GLU A 159 5.66 21.35 -0.64
N ARG A 160 6.22 20.60 -1.61
CA ARG A 160 6.84 21.16 -2.82
C ARG A 160 5.85 22.01 -3.63
N ARG A 161 4.62 21.54 -3.78
CA ARG A 161 3.58 22.25 -4.53
C ARG A 161 3.01 23.44 -3.74
N ASN A 162 3.04 23.41 -2.41
CA ASN A 162 2.67 24.57 -1.59
C ASN A 162 3.74 25.67 -1.72
N ALA A 163 5.02 25.30 -1.74
CA ALA A 163 6.14 26.24 -1.89
C ALA A 163 6.17 26.94 -3.26
N THR A 164 5.60 26.34 -4.30
CA THR A 164 5.49 26.93 -5.65
C THR A 164 4.21 27.72 -5.87
N ALA A 165 3.22 27.59 -4.98
CA ALA A 165 1.95 28.31 -5.03
C ALA A 165 1.92 29.56 -4.13
N SER A 166 2.98 29.80 -3.37
CA SER A 166 3.20 31.00 -2.53
C SER A 166 4.03 32.02 -3.29
#